data_AF-A0A1W9SX66-F1
#
_entry.id   AF-A0A1W9SX66-F1
#
_cell.length_a   1.000
_cell.length_b   1.000
_cell.length_c   1.000
_cell.angle_alpha   90.00
_cell.angle_beta   90.00
_cell.angle_gamma   90.00
#
_symmetry.space_group_name_H-M   'P 1'
#
loop_
_entity.id
_entity.type
_entity.pdbx_description
1 polymer ?
#
loop_
_entity_poly.entity_id
_entity_poly.type
_entity_poly.pdbx_seq_one_letter_code
_entity_poly.pdbx_strand_id
1 'polypeptide(L)'
;MTGLNYIHKAFQVLQNYKELGATDFRNLNIIIPLLDFNGFINKKDLINNLFKNSKNPDGAYRNFLFRLQSGIENAIEVANKQNKENDAELLMSIKIIKISKTKASHACVQFIADNMILKIL
;
A
#
# COMPACT_ATOMS: atom_id res chain seq x y z
N MET A 1 14.72 5.73 -11.50
CA MET A 1 14.17 4.76 -10.51
C MET A 1 12.88 4.20 -11.07
N THR A 2 12.67 2.88 -10.98
CA THR A 2 11.42 2.21 -11.40
C THR A 2 10.30 2.51 -10.39
N GLY A 3 9.02 2.39 -10.79
CA GLY A 3 7.87 2.61 -9.90
C GLY A 3 7.93 1.76 -8.61
N LEU A 4 8.44 0.53 -8.70
CA LEU A 4 8.65 -0.35 -7.54
C LEU A 4 9.58 0.23 -6.47
N ASN A 5 10.66 0.92 -6.86
CA ASN A 5 11.58 1.51 -5.87
C ASN A 5 10.90 2.60 -5.04
N TYR A 6 10.00 3.37 -5.64
CA TYR A 6 9.22 4.38 -4.92
C TYR A 6 8.20 3.73 -3.99
N ILE A 7 7.55 2.66 -4.43
CA ILE A 7 6.62 1.88 -3.59
C ILE A 7 7.36 1.32 -2.37
N HIS A 8 8.52 0.69 -2.55
CA HIS A 8 9.35 0.20 -1.45
C HIS A 8 9.73 1.32 -0.47
N LYS A 9 10.19 2.47 -0.98
CA LYS A 9 10.57 3.61 -0.15
C LYS A 9 9.38 4.16 0.65
N ALA A 10 8.22 4.29 0.02
CA ALA A 10 7.00 4.78 0.66
C ALA A 10 6.54 3.84 1.77
N PHE A 11 6.62 2.52 1.56
CA PHE A 11 6.32 1.53 2.60
C PHE A 11 7.35 1.51 3.74
N GLN A 12 8.63 1.76 3.47
CA GLN A 12 9.64 1.93 4.52
C GLN A 12 9.36 3.17 5.36
N VAL A 13 8.98 4.29 4.74
CA VAL A 13 8.57 5.48 5.48
C VAL A 13 7.35 5.19 6.34
N LEU A 14 6.32 4.52 5.80
CA LEU A 14 5.15 4.10 6.56
C LEU A 14 5.49 3.24 7.78
N GLN A 15 6.50 2.37 7.68
CA GLN A 15 6.99 1.57 8.81
C GLN A 15 7.51 2.41 9.98
N ASN A 16 8.13 3.56 9.71
CA ASN A 16 8.70 4.42 10.75
C ASN A 16 7.63 5.08 11.63
N TYR A 17 6.42 5.27 11.09
CA TYR A 17 5.30 5.89 11.82
C TYR A 17 4.53 4.90 12.71
N LYS A 18 4.73 3.58 12.53
CA LYS A 18 4.11 2.53 13.37
C LYS A 18 2.57 2.58 13.43
N GLU A 19 1.93 3.16 12.41
CA GLU A 19 0.46 3.28 12.32
C GLU A 19 -0.23 2.00 11.83
N LEU A 20 0.54 0.97 11.45
CA LEU A 20 0.03 -0.35 11.11
C LEU A 20 0.34 -1.36 12.22
N GLY A 21 -0.56 -2.32 12.43
CA GLY A 21 -0.30 -3.45 13.31
C GLY A 21 0.78 -4.37 12.74
N ALA A 22 1.47 -5.11 13.62
CA ALA A 22 2.56 -6.02 13.24
C ALA A 22 2.16 -7.05 12.18
N THR A 23 0.92 -7.53 12.21
CA THR A 23 0.37 -8.45 11.20
C THR A 23 0.26 -7.79 9.82
N ASP A 24 -0.23 -6.55 9.76
CA ASP A 24 -0.39 -5.84 8.48
C ASP A 24 0.97 -5.47 7.88
N PHE A 25 1.97 -5.15 8.71
CA PHE A 25 3.36 -4.99 8.24
C PHE A 25 3.94 -6.28 7.66
N ARG A 26 3.73 -7.42 8.33
CA ARG A 26 4.15 -8.72 7.79
C ARG A 26 3.50 -9.00 6.45
N ASN A 27 2.22 -8.69 6.31
CA ASN A 27 1.47 -8.86 5.07
C ASN A 27 2.03 -7.97 3.95
N LEU A 28 2.39 -6.71 4.23
CA LEU A 28 3.04 -5.84 3.25
C LEU A 28 4.38 -6.40 2.77
N ASN A 29 5.21 -6.91 3.67
CA ASN A 29 6.50 -7.52 3.29
C ASN A 29 6.33 -8.75 2.39
N ILE A 30 5.19 -9.45 2.46
CA ILE A 30 4.85 -10.55 1.55
C ILE A 30 4.36 -10.02 0.20
N ILE A 31 3.58 -8.94 0.19
CA ILE A 31 2.91 -8.45 -1.03
C ILE A 31 3.79 -7.57 -1.91
N ILE A 32 4.63 -6.72 -1.33
CA ILE A 32 5.45 -5.77 -2.10
C ILE A 32 6.32 -6.49 -3.16
N PRO A 33 7.01 -7.62 -2.85
CA PRO A 33 7.78 -8.37 -3.85
C PRO A 33 6.93 -9.03 -4.95
N LEU A 34 5.61 -9.16 -4.75
CA LEU A 34 4.67 -9.78 -5.68
C LEU A 34 4.00 -8.75 -6.61
N LEU A 35 4.29 -7.46 -6.43
CA LEU A 35 3.78 -6.42 -7.32
C LEU A 35 4.43 -6.52 -8.69
N ASP A 36 3.65 -6.32 -9.74
CA ASP A 36 4.19 -6.18 -11.09
C ASP A 36 4.93 -4.83 -11.26
N PHE A 37 5.50 -4.63 -12.45
CA PHE A 37 6.27 -3.42 -12.78
C PHE A 37 5.50 -2.10 -12.62
N ASN A 38 4.17 -2.13 -12.61
CA ASN A 38 3.29 -0.97 -12.42
C ASN A 38 2.69 -0.90 -11.00
N GLY A 39 3.13 -1.76 -10.08
CA GLY A 39 2.63 -1.82 -8.71
C GLY A 39 1.30 -2.56 -8.58
N PHE A 40 0.88 -3.36 -9.56
CA PHE A 40 -0.35 -4.14 -9.47
C PHE A 40 -0.13 -5.48 -8.78
N ILE A 41 -1.15 -5.88 -8.03
CA ILE A 41 -1.36 -7.27 -7.64
C ILE A 41 -2.83 -7.63 -7.80
N ASN A 42 -3.08 -8.83 -8.33
CA ASN A 42 -4.45 -9.30 -8.46
C ASN A 42 -5.00 -9.74 -7.08
N LYS A 43 -6.30 -9.59 -6.88
CA LYS A 43 -6.98 -9.93 -5.62
C LYS A 43 -6.81 -11.41 -5.26
N LYS A 44 -6.83 -12.29 -6.26
CA LYS A 44 -6.75 -13.74 -6.05
C LYS A 44 -5.41 -14.13 -5.43
N ASP A 45 -4.32 -13.59 -5.94
CA ASP A 45 -2.95 -13.81 -5.48
C ASP A 45 -2.75 -13.19 -4.11
N LEU A 46 -3.27 -11.98 -3.88
CA LEU A 46 -3.23 -11.37 -2.56
C LEU A 46 -3.99 -12.24 -1.53
N ILE A 47 -5.20 -12.71 -1.86
CA ILE A 47 -5.96 -13.62 -1.01
C ILE A 47 -5.21 -14.95 -0.79
N ASN A 48 -4.65 -15.55 -1.85
CA ASN A 48 -3.94 -16.82 -1.75
C ASN A 48 -2.67 -16.72 -0.90
N ASN A 49 -1.98 -15.57 -0.96
CA ASN A 49 -0.75 -15.36 -0.21
C ASN A 49 -1.02 -14.98 1.26
N LEU A 50 -2.07 -14.20 1.55
CA LEU A 50 -2.31 -13.67 2.90
C LEU A 50 -3.45 -14.33 3.67
N PHE A 51 -4.51 -14.75 2.96
CA PHE A 51 -5.80 -15.07 3.57
C PHE A 51 -6.35 -16.44 3.16
N LYS A 52 -5.54 -17.31 2.54
CA LYS A 52 -5.97 -18.64 2.08
C LYS A 52 -6.63 -19.50 3.15
N ASN A 53 -6.20 -19.36 4.40
CA ASN A 53 -6.70 -20.11 5.54
C ASN A 53 -7.76 -19.34 6.36
N SER A 54 -8.16 -18.14 5.92
CA SER A 54 -9.21 -17.37 6.59
C SER A 54 -10.57 -18.04 6.40
N LYS A 55 -11.41 -18.04 7.45
CA LYS A 55 -12.81 -18.45 7.36
C LYS A 55 -13.62 -17.61 6.35
N ASN A 56 -13.20 -16.36 6.13
CA ASN A 56 -13.78 -15.46 5.14
C ASN A 56 -12.63 -14.67 4.45
N PRO A 57 -12.03 -15.23 3.37
CA PRO A 57 -10.87 -14.62 2.72
C PRO A 57 -11.18 -13.26 2.09
N ASP A 58 -12.36 -13.10 1.48
CA ASP A 58 -12.81 -11.82 0.91
C ASP A 58 -13.02 -10.75 1.97
N GLY A 59 -13.60 -11.10 3.12
CA GLY A 59 -13.76 -10.20 4.25
C GLY A 59 -12.41 -9.77 4.82
N ALA A 60 -11.48 -10.71 5.00
CA ALA A 60 -10.12 -10.44 5.47
C ALA A 60 -9.37 -9.50 4.50
N TYR A 61 -9.49 -9.73 3.20
CA TYR A 61 -8.95 -8.86 2.16
C TYR A 61 -9.47 -7.42 2.27
N ARG A 62 -10.79 -7.23 2.34
CA ARG A 62 -11.38 -5.88 2.48
C ARG A 62 -10.91 -5.17 3.74
N ASN A 63 -10.87 -5.90 4.86
CA ASN A 63 -10.43 -5.35 6.14
C ASN A 63 -8.94 -4.98 6.12
N PHE A 64 -8.11 -5.79 5.47
CA PHE A 64 -6.70 -5.47 5.27
C PHE A 64 -6.51 -4.18 4.48
N LEU A 65 -7.19 -4.02 3.34
CA LEU A 65 -7.10 -2.79 2.56
C LEU A 65 -7.59 -1.57 3.33
N PHE A 66 -8.67 -1.72 4.09
CA PHE A 66 -9.21 -0.65 4.93
C PHE A 66 -8.21 -0.21 6.01
N ARG A 67 -7.62 -1.17 6.74
CA ARG A 67 -6.60 -0.86 7.75
C ARG A 67 -5.34 -0.26 7.14
N LEU A 68 -4.94 -0.74 5.97
CA LEU A 68 -3.78 -0.20 5.27
C LEU A 68 -4.01 1.27 4.87
N GLN A 69 -5.18 1.58 4.31
CA GLN A 69 -5.54 2.94 3.95
C GLN A 69 -5.59 3.86 5.18
N SER A 70 -6.26 3.43 6.26
CA SER A 70 -6.33 4.19 7.51
C SER A 70 -4.95 4.40 8.13
N GLY A 71 -4.05 3.41 8.10
CA GLY A 71 -2.68 3.56 8.59
C GLY A 71 -1.85 4.55 7.78
N ILE A 72 -2.06 4.62 6.46
CA ILE A 72 -1.42 5.64 5.60
C ILE A 72 -1.95 7.03 5.95
N GLU A 73 -3.27 7.21 6.07
CA GLU A 73 -3.90 8.49 6.44
C GLU A 73 -3.39 8.99 7.81
N ASN A 74 -3.33 8.11 8.82
CA ASN A 74 -2.77 8.45 10.12
C ASN A 74 -1.29 8.82 10.03
N ALA A 75 -0.49 8.07 9.25
CA ALA A 75 0.93 8.35 9.11
C ALA A 75 1.18 9.72 8.45
N ILE A 76 0.35 10.10 7.48
CA ILE A 76 0.38 11.43 6.87
C ILE A 76 0.07 12.51 7.91
N GLU A 77 -0.96 12.34 8.73
CA GLU A 77 -1.27 13.29 9.80
C GLU A 77 -0.13 13.45 10.80
N VAL A 78 0.48 12.34 11.22
CA VAL A 78 1.62 12.35 12.15
C VAL A 78 2.83 13.00 11.51
N ALA A 79 3.11 12.74 10.22
CA ALA A 79 4.19 13.38 9.48
C ALA A 79 4.02 14.90 9.41
N ASN A 80 2.81 15.36 9.08
CA ASN A 80 2.47 16.79 9.05
C ASN A 80 2.61 17.45 10.43
N LYS A 81 2.12 16.80 11.50
CA LYS A 81 2.28 17.28 12.89
C LYS A 81 3.75 17.37 13.31
N GLN A 82 4.62 16.55 12.74
CA GLN A 82 6.06 16.54 12.99
C GLN A 82 6.87 17.44 12.03
N ASN A 83 6.21 18.21 11.13
CA ASN A 83 6.85 19.00 10.07
C ASN A 83 7.79 18.19 9.16
N LYS A 84 7.45 16.92 8.90
CA LYS A 84 8.19 16.03 7.98
C LYS A 84 7.54 16.03 6.59
N GLU A 85 7.64 17.15 5.90
CA GLU A 85 6.97 17.38 4.61
C GLU A 85 7.32 16.31 3.56
N ASN A 86 8.61 15.96 3.45
CA ASN A 86 9.07 14.91 2.51
C ASN A 86 8.45 13.54 2.78
N ASP A 87 8.24 13.18 4.06
CA ASP A 87 7.63 11.92 4.43
C ASP A 87 6.11 11.96 4.15
N ALA A 88 5.46 13.08 4.46
CA ALA A 88 4.04 13.30 4.18
C ALA A 88 3.75 13.21 2.68
N GLU A 89 4.53 13.88 1.83
CA GLU A 89 4.41 13.83 0.38
C GLU A 89 4.59 12.40 -0.16
N LEU A 90 5.60 11.68 0.33
CA LEU A 90 5.84 10.31 -0.10
C LEU A 90 4.70 9.37 0.32
N LEU A 91 4.15 9.54 1.53
CA LEU A 91 3.00 8.77 2.00
C LEU A 91 1.72 9.10 1.22
N MET A 92 1.47 10.38 0.92
CA MET A 92 0.35 10.83 0.07
C MET A 92 0.44 10.28 -1.35
N SER A 93 1.66 9.99 -1.83
CA SER A 93 1.86 9.37 -3.13
C SER A 93 1.31 7.93 -3.19
N ILE A 94 1.16 7.24 -2.04
CA ILE A 94 0.60 5.89 -1.94
C ILE A 94 -0.89 5.91 -2.25
N LYS A 95 -1.27 5.42 -3.42
CA LYS A 95 -2.68 5.22 -3.79
C LYS A 95 -3.02 3.75 -3.81
N ILE A 96 -4.14 3.37 -3.19
CA ILE A 96 -4.72 2.03 -3.23
C ILE A 96 -5.94 2.07 -4.13
N ILE A 97 -5.77 1.69 -5.40
CA ILE A 97 -6.86 1.74 -6.38
C ILE A 97 -7.50 0.37 -6.52
N LYS A 98 -8.80 0.28 -6.26
CA LYS A 98 -9.61 -0.91 -6.60
C LYS A 98 -10.03 -0.80 -8.07
N ILE A 99 -9.48 -1.65 -8.92
CA ILE A 99 -9.90 -1.70 -10.32
C ILE A 99 -10.90 -2.84 -10.50
N SER A 100 -12.14 -2.49 -10.84
CA SER A 100 -13.17 -3.42 -11.31
C SER A 100 -13.48 -3.15 -12.78
N LYS A 101 -12.71 -3.74 -13.70
CA LYS A 101 -13.04 -3.67 -15.13
C LYS A 101 -13.93 -4.87 -15.51
N THR A 102 -15.26 -4.65 -15.53
CA THR A 102 -16.32 -5.56 -16.06
C THR A 102 -16.30 -7.04 -15.61
N LYS A 103 -17.36 -7.80 -15.93
CA LYS A 103 -17.67 -9.16 -15.40
C LYS A 103 -16.61 -10.24 -15.61
N ALA A 104 -15.52 -9.99 -16.36
CA ALA A 104 -14.52 -10.98 -16.74
C ALA A 104 -13.09 -10.70 -16.24
N SER A 105 -12.81 -9.54 -15.65
CA SER A 105 -11.46 -9.21 -15.14
C SER A 105 -11.39 -9.33 -13.63
N HIS A 106 -10.38 -10.05 -13.13
CA HIS A 106 -10.11 -10.19 -11.70
C HIS A 106 -9.89 -8.81 -11.07
N ALA A 107 -10.56 -8.53 -9.94
CA ALA A 107 -10.29 -7.31 -9.17
C ALA A 107 -8.79 -7.22 -8.84
N CYS A 108 -8.18 -6.06 -8.99
CA CYS A 108 -6.79 -5.83 -8.62
C CYS A 108 -6.64 -4.60 -7.73
N VAL A 109 -5.53 -4.58 -7.00
CA VAL A 109 -5.07 -3.44 -6.21
C VAL A 109 -3.83 -2.90 -6.90
N GLN A 110 -3.84 -1.62 -7.20
CA GLN A 110 -2.64 -0.92 -7.61
C GLN A 110 -2.10 -0.14 -6.42
N PHE A 111 -0.80 -0.28 -6.17
CA PHE A 111 -0.02 0.64 -5.36
C PHE A 111 0.72 1.56 -6.30
N ILE A 112 0.40 2.85 -6.23
CA ILE A 112 1.14 3.89 -6.95
C ILE A 112 1.98 4.63 -5.93
N ALA A 113 3.21 4.99 -6.28
CA ALA A 113 4.01 5.98 -5.57
C ALA A 113 4.68 6.84 -6.64
N ASP A 114 4.27 8.10 -6.76
CA ASP A 114 4.79 9.01 -7.77
C ASP A 114 6.19 9.51 -7.39
N ASN A 115 7.04 9.66 -8.40
CA ASN A 115 8.30 10.38 -8.28
C ASN A 115 7.98 11.88 -8.27
N MET A 116 7.64 12.45 -7.10
CA MET A 116 7.71 13.90 -6.98
C MET A 116 9.19 14.26 -6.97
N ILE A 117 9.66 14.70 -8.14
CA ILE A 117 10.89 15.47 -8.27
C ILE A 117 10.74 16.59 -7.23
N LEU A 118 11.45 16.46 -6.12
CA LEU A 118 11.73 17.52 -5.18
C LEU A 118 12.16 18.72 -6.02
N LYS A 119 11.27 19.69 -6.21
CA LYS A 119 11.68 21.03 -6.59
C LYS A 119 12.49 21.53 -5.40
N ILE A 120 13.80 21.36 -5.49
CA ILE A 120 14.75 22.16 -4.75
C ILE A 120 14.48 23.60 -5.23
N LEU A 121 13.76 24.37 -4.41
CA LEU A 121 13.76 25.82 -4.46
C LEU A 121 14.83 26.32 -3.49
#